data_AF-G5J7E7-F1
#
_entry.id   AF-G5J7E7-F1
#
_cell.length_a   1.000
_cell.length_b   1.000
_cell.length_c   1.000
_cell.angle_alpha   90.00
_cell.angle_beta   90.00
_cell.angle_gamma   90.00
#
_symmetry.space_group_name_H-M   'P 1'
#
loop_
_entity.id
_entity.type
_entity.pdbx_description
1 polymer ?
#
loop_
_entity_poly.entity_id
_entity_poly.type
_entity_poly.pdbx_seq_one_letter_code
_entity_poly.pdbx_strand_id
1 'polypeptide(L)' 'MGLLIDGVWHDKWYDTSKTEGRFVRQASQFRNWVTADGSPGPTGNGGFKAEGDRYHL' A
#
# COMPACT_ATOMS: atom_id res chain seq x y z
N MET A 1 -17.32 1.47 4.08
CA MET A 1 -16.00 1.49 3.41
C MET A 1 -15.63 2.96 3.23
N GLY A 2 -14.41 3.37 3.58
CA GLY A 2 -13.95 4.76 3.42
C GLY A 2 -12.61 4.80 2.71
N LEU A 3 -12.17 5.99 2.33
CA LEU A 3 -10.90 6.21 1.64
C LEU A 3 -10.14 7.36 2.29
N LEU A 4 -8.82 7.28 2.21
CA LEU A 4 -7.92 8.36 2.60
C LEU A 4 -7.66 9.24 1.38
N ILE A 5 -8.04 10.51 1.42
CA ILE A 5 -7.73 11.52 0.39
C ILE A 5 -6.84 12.57 1.05
N ASP A 6 -5.63 12.74 0.54
CA ASP A 6 -4.67 13.75 1.01
C ASP A 6 -4.47 13.74 2.55
N GLY A 7 -4.44 12.54 3.13
CA GLY A 7 -4.25 12.37 4.59
C GLY A 7 -5.54 12.43 5.42
N VAL A 8 -6.69 12.77 4.82
CA VAL A 8 -7.97 12.91 5.51
C VAL A 8 -8.85 11.68 5.26
N TRP A 9 -9.47 11.17 6.33
CA TRP A 9 -10.42 10.07 6.23
C TRP A 9 -11.77 10.56 5.70
N HIS A 10 -12.28 9.90 4.65
CA HIS A 10 -13.61 10.13 4.11
C HIS A 10 -14.43 8.85 4.19
N ASP A 11 -15.61 8.94 4.79
CA ASP A 11 -16.56 7.85 5.02
C ASP A 11 -17.48 7.56 3.82
N LYS A 12 -17.06 7.94 2.62
CA LYS A 12 -17.82 7.78 1.38
C LYS A 12 -17.45 6.51 0.62
N TRP A 13 -18.40 5.96 -0.12
CA TRP A 13 -18.15 4.92 -1.11
C TRP A 13 -17.40 5.51 -2.33
N TYR A 14 -16.45 4.78 -2.91
CA TYR A 14 -15.71 5.23 -4.09
C TYR A 14 -16.63 5.25 -5.33
N ASP A 15 -16.39 6.19 -6.23
CA ASP A 15 -17.19 6.38 -7.44
C ASP A 15 -17.04 5.18 -8.41
N THR A 16 -18.02 4.26 -8.39
CA THR A 16 -18.07 3.10 -9.30
C THR A 16 -18.67 3.44 -10.67
N SER A 17 -19.16 4.66 -10.89
CA SER A 17 -19.70 5.06 -12.19
C SER A 17 -18.61 5.03 -13.27
N LYS A 18 -17.37 5.38 -12.89
CA LYS A 18 -16.20 5.37 -13.76
C LYS A 18 -15.68 3.97 -14.09
N THR A 19 -16.14 2.94 -13.38
CA THR A 19 -15.67 1.55 -13.52
C THR A 19 -16.80 0.61 -13.93
N GLU A 20 -17.92 1.14 -14.45
CA GLU A 20 -19.10 0.34 -14.85
C GLU A 20 -19.61 -0.59 -13.72
N GLY A 21 -19.54 -0.13 -12.47
CA GLY A 21 -19.91 -0.93 -11.31
C GLY A 21 -18.85 -1.92 -10.84
N ARG A 22 -17.70 -2.05 -11.52
CA ARG A 22 -16.60 -2.90 -11.09
C ARG A 22 -15.88 -2.32 -9.88
N PHE A 23 -15.65 -3.15 -8.86
CA PHE A 23 -14.74 -2.80 -7.78
C PHE A 23 -13.30 -2.76 -8.31
N VAL A 24 -12.68 -1.58 -8.30
CA VAL A 24 -11.25 -1.41 -8.60
C VAL A 24 -10.56 -0.94 -7.34
N ARG A 25 -9.73 -1.81 -6.76
CA ARG A 25 -8.88 -1.42 -5.62
C ARG A 25 -7.89 -0.35 -6.05
N GLN A 26 -7.62 0.63 -5.18
CA GLN A 26 -6.49 1.52 -5.38
C GLN A 26 -5.19 0.69 -5.44
N ALA A 27 -4.28 1.06 -6.34
CA ALA A 27 -2.96 0.47 -6.37
C ALA A 27 -2.26 0.74 -5.03
N SER A 28 -1.69 -0.29 -4.41
CA SER A 28 -0.91 -0.09 -3.18
C SER A 28 0.25 0.87 -3.46
N GLN A 29 0.40 1.89 -2.62
CA GLN A 29 1.45 2.89 -2.74
C GLN A 29 2.81 2.35 -2.29
N PHE A 30 2.83 1.29 -1.46
CA PHE A 30 4.04 0.69 -0.93
C PHE A 30 4.27 -0.69 -1.52
N ARG A 31 5.42 -0.85 -2.20
CA ARG A 31 5.86 -2.08 -2.86
C ARG A 31 7.33 -2.39 -2.56
N ASN A 32 7.78 -2.05 -1.36
CA ASN A 32 9.12 -2.34 -0.88
C ASN A 32 9.22 -3.81 -0.44
N TRP A 33 10.45 -4.32 -0.36
CA TRP A 33 10.73 -5.71 -0.03
C TRP A 33 11.56 -5.80 1.23
N VAL A 34 11.18 -6.71 2.13
CA VAL A 34 12.06 -7.12 3.23
C VAL A 34 13.09 -8.11 2.66
N THR A 35 14.37 -7.74 2.71
CA THR A 35 15.49 -8.56 2.22
C THR A 35 16.45 -8.90 3.35
N ALA A 36 17.24 -9.96 3.19
CA ALA A 36 18.12 -10.44 4.25
C ALA A 36 19.17 -9.40 4.69
N ASP A 37 19.59 -8.53 3.78
CA ASP A 37 20.64 -7.52 3.96
C ASP A 37 20.10 -6.08 3.92
N GLY A 38 18.82 -5.89 3.55
CA GLY A 38 18.22 -4.57 3.35
C GLY A 38 18.48 -3.98 1.97
N SER A 39 19.03 -4.74 1.02
CA SER A 39 19.10 -4.32 -0.38
C SER A 39 17.68 -4.11 -0.98
N PRO A 40 17.52 -3.21 -1.97
CA PRO A 40 16.24 -3.06 -2.68
C PRO A 40 15.82 -4.37 -3.35
N GLY A 41 14.54 -4.72 -3.25
CA GLY A 41 13.96 -5.83 -4.01
C GLY A 41 13.64 -5.44 -5.45
N PRO A 42 12.89 -6.28 -6.18
CA PRO A 42 12.47 -6.02 -7.57
C PRO A 42 11.72 -4.70 -7.78
N THR A 43 11.11 -4.15 -6.73
CA THR A 43 10.36 -2.90 -6.74
C THR A 43 10.59 -2.12 -5.45
N GLY A 44 10.30 -0.81 -5.48
CA GLY A 44 10.39 0.04 -4.29
C GLY A 44 11.83 0.33 -3.88
N ASN A 45 11.99 0.77 -2.63
CA ASN A 45 13.28 1.15 -2.06
C ASN A 45 13.83 0.04 -1.15
N GLY A 46 15.15 0.05 -0.96
CA GLY A 46 15.83 -0.75 0.05
C GLY A 46 15.72 -0.14 1.46
N GLY A 47 16.51 -0.68 2.39
CA GLY A 47 16.52 -0.28 3.80
C GLY A 47 15.68 -1.17 4.71
N PHE A 48 15.00 -2.18 4.17
CA PHE A 48 14.14 -3.10 4.91
C PHE A 48 14.86 -4.43 5.17
N LYS A 49 15.86 -4.41 6.05
CA LYS A 49 16.57 -5.63 6.46
C LYS A 49 15.68 -6.52 7.33
N ALA A 50 15.72 -7.83 7.12
CA ALA A 50 15.03 -8.80 7.96
C ALA A 50 15.63 -8.82 9.39
N GLU A 51 14.85 -8.36 10.37
CA GLU A 51 15.26 -8.20 11.77
C GLU A 51 14.09 -8.55 12.70
N GLY A 52 14.40 -9.16 13.85
CA GLY A 52 13.43 -9.41 14.92
C GLY A 52 12.89 -8.10 15.49
N ASP A 53 11.64 -8.11 15.97
CA ASP A 53 10.98 -6.98 16.63
C ASP A 53 10.86 -5.69 15.80
N ARG A 54 11.01 -5.78 14.47
CA ARG A 54 10.98 -4.62 13.56
C ARG A 54 9.70 -4.48 12.75
N TYR A 55 9.03 -5.58 12.41
CA TYR A 55 7.88 -5.60 11.50
C TYR A 55 6.60 -6.01 12.25
N HIS A 56 5.47 -5.41 11.86
CA HIS A 56 4.14 -5.68 12.41
C HIS A 56 3.13 -5.80 11.27
N LEU A 57 2.06 -6.58 11.49
CA LEU A 57 1.02 -6.85 10.48
C LEU A 57 -0.38 -6.59 11.04
#